data_AF-A0A8S4DNY7-F1
#
_entry.id   AF-A0A8S4DNY7-F1
#
_cell.length_a   1.000
_cell.length_b   1.000
_cell.length_c   1.000
_cell.angle_alpha   90.00
_cell.angle_beta   90.00
_cell.angle_gamma   90.00
#
_symmetry.space_group_name_H-M   'P 1'
#
loop_
_entity.id
_entity.type
_entity.pdbx_description
1 polymer ?
#
loop_
_entity_poly.entity_id
_entity_poly.type
_entity_poly.pdbx_seq_one_letter_code
_entity_poly.pdbx_strand_id
1 'polypeptide(L)'
;MSTKKEKNSKKEDKVPIVIKNATDLQRLKLEKLMKNPEKPVVLPEPPRQKSLAAPPDFVRNVMGSSAGAGSGEFHVYRHLRRKEYARQKFIQEKSEKEKLDDEYHAKIEANKRAADEKTAKKRAKRLKKKKLAKMKGKKPKVENAAPTSSQSDSSSEDEQQSESNEDTNSQVSTHTEDATSNLDKPNSENNDK
;
A
#
# COMPACT_ATOMS: atom_id res chain seq x y z
N MET A 1 -11.14 69.09 4.75
CA MET A 1 -12.22 68.35 4.07
C MET A 1 -11.89 66.86 4.15
N SER A 2 -12.42 66.17 5.16
CA SER A 2 -12.15 64.77 5.46
C SER A 2 -13.35 63.91 5.04
N THR A 3 -13.23 63.12 3.98
CA THR A 3 -14.27 62.18 3.54
C THR A 3 -14.06 60.83 4.22
N LYS A 4 -14.78 60.64 5.32
CA LYS A 4 -14.84 59.40 6.11
C LYS A 4 -15.55 58.32 5.30
N LYS A 5 -14.80 57.35 4.77
CA LYS A 5 -15.35 56.17 4.09
C LYS A 5 -16.01 55.26 5.13
N GLU A 6 -17.33 55.31 5.20
CA GLU A 6 -18.15 54.51 6.09
C GLU A 6 -17.98 53.01 5.78
N LYS A 7 -17.41 52.26 6.73
CA LYS A 7 -17.37 50.80 6.70
C LYS A 7 -18.77 50.30 7.06
N ASN A 8 -19.54 49.94 6.05
CA ASN A 8 -20.85 49.32 6.20
C ASN A 8 -20.69 47.85 6.64
N SER A 9 -20.39 47.63 7.93
CA SER A 9 -20.28 46.28 8.51
C SER A 9 -21.65 45.80 8.96
N LYS A 10 -22.50 45.40 8.01
CA LYS A 10 -23.66 44.57 8.31
C LYS A 10 -23.14 43.20 8.75
N LYS A 11 -23.12 42.96 10.07
CA LYS A 11 -22.96 41.63 10.63
C LYS A 11 -24.25 40.87 10.32
N GLU A 12 -24.21 40.05 9.27
CA GLU A 12 -25.30 39.12 8.99
C GLU A 12 -25.37 38.10 10.11
N ASP A 13 -26.54 37.99 10.73
CA ASP A 13 -26.84 37.00 11.76
C ASP A 13 -26.71 35.60 11.15
N LYS A 14 -25.62 34.91 11.49
CA LYS A 14 -25.32 33.58 10.96
C LYS A 14 -26.25 32.56 11.62
N VAL A 15 -27.35 32.24 10.96
CA VAL A 15 -28.18 31.09 11.34
C VAL A 15 -27.31 29.83 11.28
N PRO A 16 -27.31 28.97 12.32
CA PRO A 16 -26.52 27.74 12.31
C PRO A 16 -27.03 26.79 11.22
N ILE A 17 -26.22 26.56 10.19
CA ILE A 17 -26.57 25.67 9.08
C ILE A 17 -26.34 24.23 9.54
N VAL A 18 -27.43 23.49 9.72
CA VAL A 18 -27.41 22.06 10.02
C VAL A 18 -27.20 21.28 8.73
N ILE A 19 -26.11 20.52 8.69
CA ILE A 19 -25.80 19.61 7.59
C ILE A 19 -26.71 18.39 7.68
N LYS A 20 -27.47 18.09 6.62
CA LYS A 20 -28.30 16.88 6.55
C LYS A 20 -27.73 15.88 5.54
N ASN A 21 -27.26 16.38 4.39
CA ASN A 21 -26.75 15.57 3.29
C ASN A 21 -25.26 15.85 2.98
N ALA A 22 -24.61 14.92 2.27
CA ALA A 22 -23.22 15.10 1.79
C ALA A 22 -23.07 16.33 0.87
N THR A 23 -24.11 16.66 0.12
CA THR A 23 -24.20 17.86 -0.72
C THR A 23 -24.17 19.14 0.12
N ASP A 24 -24.76 19.13 1.31
CA ASP A 24 -24.80 20.31 2.20
C ASP A 24 -23.41 20.59 2.77
N LEU A 25 -22.63 19.55 3.09
CA LEU A 25 -21.21 19.69 3.47
C LEU A 25 -20.39 20.32 2.36
N GLN A 26 -20.57 19.86 1.12
CA GLN A 26 -19.85 20.38 -0.03
C GLN A 26 -20.24 21.83 -0.31
N ARG A 27 -21.55 22.13 -0.27
CA ARG A 27 -22.08 23.49 -0.42
C ARG A 27 -21.46 24.44 0.62
N LEU A 28 -21.42 24.05 1.89
CA LEU A 28 -20.79 24.87 2.95
C LEU A 28 -19.29 25.11 2.71
N LYS A 29 -18.56 24.08 2.26
CA LYS A 29 -17.14 24.21 1.91
C LYS A 29 -16.95 25.13 0.71
N LEU A 30 -17.78 25.01 -0.31
CA LEU A 30 -17.76 25.87 -1.50
C LEU A 30 -18.10 27.32 -1.14
N GLU A 31 -19.16 27.57 -0.40
CA GLU A 31 -19.52 28.91 0.09
C GLU A 31 -18.39 29.53 0.91
N LYS A 32 -17.65 28.73 1.71
CA LYS A 32 -16.48 29.19 2.45
C LYS A 32 -15.30 29.56 1.54
N LEU A 33 -15.06 28.79 0.49
CA LEU A 33 -13.99 29.05 -0.49
C LEU A 33 -14.32 30.26 -1.37
N MET A 34 -15.57 30.35 -1.84
CA MET A 34 -16.04 31.44 -2.71
C MET A 34 -16.16 32.80 -1.99
N LYS A 35 -16.23 32.82 -0.65
CA LYS A 35 -16.17 34.07 0.13
C LYS A 35 -14.87 34.85 -0.08
N ASN A 36 -13.78 34.18 -0.44
CA ASN A 36 -12.48 34.81 -0.70
C ASN A 36 -11.81 34.16 -1.93
N PRO A 37 -12.23 34.52 -3.16
CA PRO A 37 -11.74 33.88 -4.38
C PRO A 37 -10.26 34.19 -4.69
N GLU A 38 -9.75 35.34 -4.24
CA GLU A 38 -8.36 35.75 -4.44
C GLU A 38 -7.35 34.97 -3.57
N LYS A 39 -7.81 34.24 -2.55
CA LYS A 39 -6.91 33.48 -1.67
C LYS A 39 -6.58 32.14 -2.33
N PRO A 40 -5.30 31.85 -2.64
CA PRO A 40 -4.94 30.56 -3.21
C PRO A 40 -5.27 29.43 -2.22
N VAL A 41 -5.88 28.36 -2.74
CA VAL A 41 -6.22 27.17 -1.97
C VAL A 41 -4.98 26.30 -1.83
N VAL A 42 -4.51 26.11 -0.59
CA VAL A 42 -3.40 25.19 -0.30
C VAL A 42 -3.97 23.79 -0.09
N LEU A 43 -3.69 22.89 -1.03
CA LEU A 43 -3.98 21.47 -0.88
C LEU A 43 -2.95 20.86 0.09
N PRO A 44 -3.37 20.02 1.04
CA PRO A 44 -2.42 19.35 1.91
C PRO A 44 -1.56 18.39 1.08
N GLU A 45 -0.25 18.47 1.27
CA GLU A 45 0.69 17.48 0.75
C GLU A 45 0.42 16.10 1.39
N PRO A 46 0.74 14.99 0.69
CA PRO A 46 0.62 13.66 1.28
C PRO A 46 1.44 13.57 2.57
N PRO A 47 0.96 12.81 3.57
CA PRO A 47 1.67 12.66 4.83
C PRO A 47 3.05 12.05 4.58
N ARG A 48 4.09 12.69 5.11
CA ARG A 48 5.46 12.16 5.04
C ARG A 48 5.52 10.84 5.78
N GLN A 49 6.28 9.89 5.23
CA GLN A 49 6.53 8.63 5.92
C GLN A 49 7.22 8.91 7.26
N LYS A 50 6.82 8.19 8.31
CA LYS A 50 7.42 8.32 9.64
C LYS A 50 8.91 7.98 9.51
N SER A 51 9.78 8.87 9.92
CA SER A 51 11.23 8.65 9.96
C SER A 51 11.75 8.81 11.38
N LEU A 52 12.78 8.05 11.72
CA LEU A 52 13.48 8.24 12.97
C LEU A 52 14.41 9.44 12.87
N ALA A 53 14.58 10.18 13.96
CA ALA A 53 15.58 11.23 14.02
C ALA A 53 16.99 10.60 13.94
N ALA A 54 17.86 11.18 13.12
CA ALA A 54 19.25 10.75 13.04
C ALA A 54 19.93 10.93 14.41
N PRO A 55 20.85 10.01 14.79
CA PRO A 55 21.66 10.21 15.97
C PRO A 55 22.54 11.47 15.80
N PRO A 56 22.80 12.24 16.89
CA PRO A 56 23.68 13.39 16.82
C PRO A 56 25.13 12.96 16.59
N ASP A 57 25.86 13.70 15.75
CA ASP A 57 27.25 13.37 15.39
C ASP A 57 28.22 13.46 16.59
N PHE A 58 28.03 14.47 17.46
CA PHE A 58 28.89 14.70 18.61
C PHE A 58 28.08 14.87 19.90
N VAL A 59 28.41 14.03 20.88
CA VAL A 59 27.95 14.19 22.26
C VAL A 59 28.97 15.04 23.00
N ARG A 60 28.58 16.24 23.44
CA ARG A 60 29.49 17.21 24.08
C ARG A 60 29.73 16.93 25.57
N ASN A 61 28.79 16.24 26.23
CA ASN A 61 28.75 16.09 27.69
C ASN A 61 29.10 14.66 28.08
N VAL A 62 30.21 14.13 27.55
CA VAL A 62 30.67 12.78 27.87
C VAL A 62 31.57 12.85 29.09
N MET A 63 31.17 12.18 30.18
CA MET A 63 32.00 12.05 31.37
C MET A 63 33.09 10.98 31.14
N GLY A 64 34.24 11.10 31.81
CA GLY A 64 35.39 10.22 31.59
C GLY A 64 35.06 8.74 31.82
N SER A 65 35.77 7.84 31.13
CA SER A 65 35.45 6.40 31.13
C SER A 65 35.56 5.71 32.50
N SER A 66 36.37 6.25 33.41
CA SER A 66 36.54 5.75 34.78
C SER A 66 35.68 6.49 35.81
N ALA A 67 34.84 7.44 35.38
CA ALA A 67 33.96 8.15 36.29
C ALA A 67 32.79 7.26 36.75
N GLY A 68 32.35 7.43 37.99
CA GLY A 68 31.22 6.69 38.55
C GLY A 68 29.87 7.07 37.91
N ALA A 69 28.84 6.28 38.18
CA ALA A 69 27.49 6.55 37.72
C ALA A 69 26.92 7.83 38.37
N GLY A 70 26.63 8.84 37.55
CA GLY A 70 25.97 10.06 38.00
C GLY A 70 24.45 9.90 38.16
N SER A 71 23.81 10.83 38.87
CA SER A 71 22.35 10.82 39.10
C SER A 71 21.52 10.95 37.81
N GLY A 72 22.07 11.56 36.76
CA GLY A 72 21.42 11.72 35.45
C GLY A 72 21.57 10.52 34.51
N GLU A 73 22.48 9.59 34.79
CA GLU A 73 22.86 8.51 33.86
C GLU A 73 21.70 7.55 33.60
N PHE A 74 20.87 7.28 34.62
CA PHE A 74 19.66 6.48 34.47
C PHE A 74 18.70 7.07 33.43
N HIS A 75 18.51 8.39 33.41
CA HIS A 75 17.65 9.02 32.44
C HIS A 75 18.24 9.01 31.03
N VAL A 76 19.56 9.18 30.91
CA VAL A 76 20.27 9.04 29.63
C VAL A 76 20.03 7.65 29.04
N TYR A 77 20.29 6.59 29.80
CA TYR A 77 20.03 5.20 29.38
C TYR A 77 18.57 4.97 29.00
N ARG A 78 17.62 5.43 29.83
CA ARG A 78 16.18 5.30 29.55
C ARG A 78 15.78 5.95 28.22
N HIS A 79 16.30 7.15 27.92
CA HIS A 79 16.03 7.82 26.66
C HIS A 79 16.70 7.11 25.47
N LEU A 80 17.95 6.67 25.64
CA LEU A 80 18.69 5.94 24.62
C LEU A 80 18.02 4.61 24.27
N ARG A 81 17.61 3.84 25.28
CA ARG A 81 16.91 2.56 25.11
C ARG A 81 15.59 2.72 24.37
N ARG A 82 14.80 3.74 24.69
CA ARG A 82 13.56 4.03 23.94
C ARG A 82 13.84 4.39 22.48
N LYS A 83 14.87 5.21 22.22
CA LYS A 83 15.28 5.56 20.86
C LYS A 83 15.72 4.32 20.09
N GLU A 84 16.49 3.44 20.72
CA GLU A 84 16.97 2.21 20.09
C GLU A 84 15.84 1.21 19.83
N TYR A 85 14.90 1.05 20.76
CA TYR A 85 13.72 0.19 20.54
C TYR A 85 12.80 0.73 19.45
N ALA A 86 12.57 2.04 19.43
CA ALA A 86 11.85 2.66 18.33
C ALA A 86 12.59 2.45 17.00
N ARG A 87 13.93 2.48 17.01
CA ARG A 87 14.76 2.24 15.83
C ARG A 87 14.67 0.81 15.32
N GLN A 88 14.84 -0.17 16.19
CA GLN A 88 14.74 -1.59 15.85
C GLN A 88 13.35 -1.93 15.34
N LYS A 89 12.31 -1.48 16.04
CA LYS A 89 10.91 -1.68 15.63
C LYS A 89 10.63 -1.10 14.24
N PHE A 90 11.07 0.12 13.98
CA PHE A 90 10.88 0.76 12.67
C PHE A 90 11.61 0.00 11.55
N ILE A 91 12.82 -0.49 11.80
CA ILE A 91 13.57 -1.29 10.80
C ILE A 91 12.86 -2.61 10.52
N GLN A 92 12.38 -3.29 11.56
CA GLN A 92 11.63 -4.55 11.42
C GLN A 92 10.34 -4.33 10.62
N GLU A 93 9.50 -3.38 11.05
CA GLU A 93 8.24 -3.02 10.36
C GLU A 93 8.48 -2.61 8.90
N LYS A 94 9.52 -1.83 8.62
CA LYS A 94 9.86 -1.43 7.25
C LYS A 94 10.27 -2.65 6.41
N SER A 95 11.11 -3.53 6.97
CA SER A 95 11.59 -4.73 6.28
C SER A 95 10.46 -5.73 6.00
N GLU A 96 9.53 -5.90 6.93
CA GLU A 96 8.36 -6.75 6.75
C GLU A 96 7.43 -6.18 5.68
N LYS A 97 7.17 -4.87 5.73
CA LYS A 97 6.35 -4.20 4.71
C LYS A 97 6.97 -4.32 3.31
N GLU A 98 8.27 -4.07 3.18
CA GLU A 98 8.97 -4.15 1.90
C GLU A 98 8.91 -5.57 1.31
N LYS A 99 9.12 -6.60 2.12
CA LYS A 99 8.96 -8.00 1.69
C LYS A 99 7.54 -8.30 1.19
N LEU A 100 6.51 -7.87 1.93
CA LEU A 100 5.12 -8.08 1.56
C LEU A 100 4.74 -7.34 0.27
N ASP A 101 5.24 -6.11 0.11
CA ASP A 101 5.02 -5.30 -1.09
C ASP A 101 5.71 -5.97 -2.31
N ASP A 102 6.96 -6.44 -2.16
CA ASP A 102 7.70 -7.14 -3.20
C ASP A 102 7.01 -8.45 -3.62
N GLU A 103 6.56 -9.25 -2.66
CA GLU A 103 5.80 -10.48 -2.93
C GLU A 103 4.48 -10.19 -3.65
N TYR A 104 3.80 -9.10 -3.27
CA TYR A 104 2.57 -8.68 -3.92
C TYR A 104 2.81 -8.26 -5.36
N HIS A 105 3.85 -7.47 -5.61
CA HIS A 105 4.25 -7.05 -6.95
C HIS A 105 4.65 -8.24 -7.82
N ALA A 106 5.45 -9.17 -7.28
CA ALA A 106 5.83 -10.39 -7.98
C ALA A 106 4.60 -11.24 -8.37
N LYS A 107 3.62 -11.39 -7.47
CA LYS A 107 2.36 -12.11 -7.76
C LYS A 107 1.56 -11.42 -8.86
N ILE A 108 1.44 -10.09 -8.82
CA ILE A 108 0.75 -9.34 -9.88
C ILE A 108 1.45 -9.53 -11.23
N GLU A 109 2.77 -9.44 -11.27
CA GLU A 109 3.52 -9.60 -12.51
C GLU A 109 3.40 -11.01 -13.07
N ALA A 110 3.49 -12.04 -12.24
CA ALA A 110 3.28 -13.43 -12.63
C ALA A 110 1.88 -13.64 -13.23
N ASN A 111 0.84 -13.10 -12.58
CA ASN A 111 -0.54 -13.17 -13.07
C ASN A 111 -0.72 -12.43 -14.41
N LYS A 112 -0.11 -11.25 -14.56
CA LYS A 112 -0.12 -10.49 -15.81
C LYS A 112 0.56 -11.27 -16.93
N ARG A 113 1.76 -11.83 -16.69
CA ARG A 113 2.50 -12.66 -17.66
C ARG A 113 1.69 -13.89 -18.08
N ALA A 114 1.12 -14.62 -17.14
CA ALA A 114 0.29 -15.79 -17.43
C ALA A 114 -0.95 -15.42 -18.27
N ALA A 115 -1.61 -14.30 -17.97
CA ALA A 115 -2.75 -13.80 -18.75
C ALA A 115 -2.33 -13.37 -20.17
N ASP A 116 -1.18 -12.71 -20.31
CA ASP A 116 -0.63 -12.27 -21.58
C ASP A 116 -0.18 -13.45 -22.45
N GLU A 117 0.44 -14.48 -21.87
CA GLU A 117 0.81 -15.72 -22.57
C GLU A 117 -0.42 -16.46 -23.09
N LYS A 118 -1.43 -16.66 -22.23
CA LYS A 118 -2.73 -17.26 -22.62
C LYS A 118 -3.37 -16.45 -23.76
N THR A 119 -3.34 -15.12 -23.67
CA THR A 119 -3.91 -14.21 -24.68
C THR A 119 -3.10 -14.21 -25.97
N ALA A 120 -1.77 -14.25 -25.90
CA ALA A 120 -0.86 -14.28 -27.04
C ALA A 120 -0.99 -15.60 -27.81
N LYS A 121 -1.06 -16.75 -27.11
CA LYS A 121 -1.31 -18.07 -27.73
C LYS A 121 -2.63 -18.06 -28.50
N LYS A 122 -3.72 -17.55 -27.91
CA LYS A 122 -5.03 -17.42 -28.57
C LYS A 122 -5.00 -16.43 -29.75
N ARG A 123 -4.34 -15.27 -29.60
CA ARG A 123 -4.17 -14.26 -30.65
C ARG A 123 -3.38 -14.81 -31.84
N ALA A 124 -2.28 -15.55 -31.59
CA ALA A 124 -1.47 -16.20 -32.61
C ALA A 124 -2.28 -17.24 -33.41
N LYS A 125 -3.07 -18.09 -32.72
CA LYS A 125 -3.99 -19.03 -33.38
C LYS A 125 -4.98 -18.31 -34.31
N ARG A 126 -5.60 -17.21 -33.86
CA ARG A 126 -6.53 -16.40 -34.68
C ARG A 126 -5.85 -15.74 -35.88
N LEU A 127 -4.63 -15.21 -35.70
CA LEU A 127 -3.87 -14.59 -36.79
C LEU A 127 -3.44 -15.61 -37.85
N LYS A 128 -2.99 -16.81 -37.45
CA LYS A 128 -2.70 -17.91 -38.39
C LYS A 128 -3.95 -18.29 -39.21
N LYS A 129 -5.10 -18.48 -38.56
CA LYS A 129 -6.38 -18.74 -39.24
C LYS A 129 -6.77 -17.62 -40.22
N LYS A 130 -6.64 -16.35 -39.82
CA LYS A 130 -6.92 -15.18 -40.68
C LYS A 130 -5.98 -15.12 -41.89
N LYS A 131 -4.69 -15.44 -41.72
CA LYS A 131 -3.72 -15.50 -42.83
C LYS A 131 -4.07 -16.61 -43.83
N LEU A 132 -4.37 -17.82 -43.34
CA LEU A 132 -4.78 -18.95 -44.19
C LEU A 132 -6.07 -18.66 -44.99
N ALA A 133 -7.09 -18.06 -44.35
CA ALA A 133 -8.32 -17.68 -45.04
C ALA A 133 -8.08 -16.64 -46.14
N LYS A 134 -7.22 -15.64 -45.89
CA LYS A 134 -6.81 -14.64 -46.90
C LYS A 134 -6.06 -15.28 -48.08
N MET A 135 -5.21 -16.28 -47.83
CA MET A 135 -4.50 -16.97 -48.90
C MET A 135 -5.44 -17.84 -49.75
N LYS A 136 -6.41 -18.54 -49.13
CA LYS A 136 -7.42 -19.33 -49.87
C LYS A 136 -8.35 -18.45 -50.73
N GLY A 137 -8.76 -17.28 -50.23
CA GLY A 137 -9.61 -16.34 -50.98
C GLY A 137 -8.91 -15.59 -52.13
N LYS A 138 -7.57 -15.66 -52.22
CA LYS A 138 -6.78 -15.02 -53.29
C LYS A 138 -6.29 -15.99 -54.36
N LYS A 139 -6.56 -17.29 -54.25
CA LYS A 139 -6.23 -18.24 -55.33
C LYS A 139 -7.24 -18.04 -56.47
N PRO A 140 -6.80 -17.72 -57.70
CA PRO A 140 -7.71 -17.66 -58.84
C PRO A 140 -8.34 -19.04 -59.02
N LYS A 141 -9.65 -19.06 -59.20
CA LYS A 141 -10.44 -20.27 -59.45
C LYS A 141 -10.04 -20.78 -60.84
N VAL A 142 -8.98 -21.59 -60.91
CA VAL A 142 -8.64 -22.32 -62.14
C VAL A 142 -9.48 -23.58 -62.13
N GLU A 143 -10.37 -23.62 -63.10
CA GLU A 143 -11.34 -24.66 -63.36
C GLU A 143 -10.59 -25.85 -63.96
N ASN A 144 -10.42 -26.95 -63.20
CA ASN A 144 -10.48 -28.32 -63.70
C ASN A 144 -10.30 -29.34 -62.57
N ALA A 145 -11.07 -30.42 -62.68
CA ALA A 145 -11.38 -31.40 -61.64
C ALA A 145 -10.27 -32.45 -61.38
N ALA A 146 -10.05 -32.80 -60.10
CA ALA A 146 -9.70 -34.14 -59.62
C ALA A 146 -9.74 -34.17 -58.06
N PRO A 147 -10.35 -35.17 -57.41
CA PRO A 147 -10.42 -35.26 -55.95
C PRO A 147 -9.17 -35.94 -55.40
N THR A 148 -8.14 -35.17 -55.06
CA THR A 148 -6.98 -35.71 -54.33
C THR A 148 -7.10 -35.35 -52.86
N SER A 149 -7.23 -36.38 -52.04
CA SER A 149 -7.12 -36.39 -50.59
C SER A 149 -6.00 -35.49 -50.06
N SER A 150 -6.36 -34.31 -49.55
CA SER A 150 -5.46 -33.52 -48.70
C SER A 150 -5.93 -33.67 -47.27
N GLN A 151 -5.49 -34.77 -46.65
CA GLN A 151 -5.32 -34.87 -45.21
C GLN A 151 -4.52 -33.66 -44.75
N SER A 152 -5.16 -32.73 -44.04
CA SER A 152 -4.48 -31.68 -43.29
C SER A 152 -4.95 -31.77 -41.85
N ASP A 153 -4.59 -32.89 -41.24
CA ASP A 153 -4.51 -33.04 -39.80
C ASP A 153 -3.45 -32.07 -39.26
N SER A 154 -3.92 -31.09 -38.51
CA SER A 154 -3.14 -30.45 -37.45
C SER A 154 -4.11 -29.89 -36.43
N SER A 155 -4.98 -30.78 -35.94
CA SER A 155 -5.65 -30.61 -34.66
C SER A 155 -4.63 -30.97 -33.58
N SER A 156 -3.74 -30.04 -33.26
CA SER A 156 -2.95 -30.12 -32.04
C SER A 156 -3.87 -29.71 -30.88
N GLU A 157 -4.65 -30.68 -30.45
CA GLU A 157 -5.06 -30.85 -29.06
C GLU A 157 -3.81 -31.32 -28.30
N ASP A 158 -3.29 -30.49 -27.41
CA ASP A 158 -2.59 -30.98 -26.22
C ASP A 158 -2.53 -29.89 -25.15
N GLU A 159 -2.61 -30.39 -23.91
CA GLU A 159 -2.50 -29.78 -22.59
C GLU A 159 -3.72 -28.99 -22.05
N GLN A 160 -4.64 -29.79 -21.51
CA GLN A 160 -5.18 -29.55 -20.16
C GLN A 160 -4.15 -30.01 -19.12
N GLN A 161 -3.69 -29.07 -18.29
CA GLN A 161 -3.13 -29.24 -16.93
C GLN A 161 -3.10 -27.81 -16.36
N SER A 162 -3.53 -27.45 -15.16
CA SER A 162 -4.15 -28.12 -14.02
C SER A 162 -4.70 -26.97 -13.18
N GLU A 163 -6.01 -26.73 -13.22
CA GLU A 163 -6.68 -25.78 -12.32
C GLU A 163 -7.18 -26.61 -11.12
N SER A 164 -6.25 -27.00 -10.26
CA SER A 164 -6.53 -27.58 -8.94
C SER A 164 -5.74 -26.78 -7.91
N ASN A 165 -6.35 -25.73 -7.39
CA ASN A 165 -6.07 -25.29 -6.03
C ASN A 165 -7.41 -25.18 -5.34
N GLU A 166 -7.59 -26.13 -4.43
CA GLU A 166 -8.67 -26.21 -3.47
C GLU A 166 -8.75 -24.90 -2.69
N ASP A 167 -9.96 -24.33 -2.64
CA ASP A 167 -10.39 -23.44 -1.58
C ASP A 167 -10.32 -24.21 -0.24
N THR A 168 -9.14 -24.21 0.38
CA THR A 168 -8.97 -24.64 1.75
C THR A 168 -9.44 -23.51 2.68
N ASN A 169 -10.75 -23.54 2.93
CA ASN A 169 -11.42 -23.25 4.19
C ASN A 169 -10.47 -22.79 5.32
N SER A 170 -10.21 -21.49 5.41
CA SER A 170 -9.62 -20.88 6.59
C SER A 170 -10.72 -20.66 7.62
N GLN A 171 -11.06 -21.71 8.37
CA GLN A 171 -11.75 -21.52 9.64
C GLN A 171 -10.84 -20.71 10.55
N VAL A 172 -11.28 -19.48 10.84
CA VAL A 172 -10.77 -18.65 11.90
C VAL A 172 -11.12 -19.34 13.21
N SER A 173 -10.20 -20.15 13.71
CA SER A 173 -10.23 -20.66 15.08
C SER A 173 -9.83 -19.52 16.03
N THR A 174 -10.83 -18.87 16.61
CA THR A 174 -10.65 -18.01 17.78
C THR A 174 -10.28 -18.87 18.98
N HIS A 175 -8.99 -19.11 19.19
CA HIS A 175 -8.46 -19.47 20.52
C HIS A 175 -8.03 -18.19 21.24
N THR A 176 -8.99 -17.56 21.90
CA THR A 176 -8.76 -16.73 23.07
C THR A 176 -9.07 -17.60 24.28
N GLU A 177 -8.03 -18.22 24.83
CA GLU A 177 -8.04 -18.85 26.15
C GLU A 177 -6.80 -18.33 26.89
N ASP A 178 -7.10 -17.62 27.95
CA ASP A 178 -6.31 -17.13 29.06
C ASP A 178 -4.86 -17.62 29.23
N ALA A 179 -3.94 -16.65 29.29
CA ALA A 179 -2.70 -16.74 30.03
C ALA A 179 -2.56 -15.53 30.96
N THR A 180 -3.49 -15.40 31.92
CA THR A 180 -3.22 -14.70 33.17
C THR A 180 -2.61 -15.68 34.17
N SER A 181 -1.69 -15.15 34.97
CA SER A 181 -1.00 -15.75 36.13
C SER A 181 0.10 -16.77 35.81
N ASN A 182 1.35 -16.28 35.78
CA ASN A 182 2.30 -16.71 36.80
C ASN A 182 3.31 -15.58 37.07
N LEU A 183 3.21 -15.04 38.28
CA LEU A 183 4.21 -14.18 38.90
C LEU A 183 5.39 -15.05 39.28
N ASP A 184 6.57 -14.82 38.71
CA ASP A 184 7.82 -15.18 39.36
C ASP A 184 8.36 -13.97 40.12
N LYS A 185 8.07 -13.96 41.42
CA LYS A 185 8.82 -13.19 42.42
C LYS A 185 10.17 -13.88 42.63
N PRO A 186 11.31 -13.18 42.54
CA PRO A 186 12.53 -13.69 43.14
C PRO A 186 12.41 -13.58 44.67
N ASN A 187 12.47 -14.74 45.33
CA ASN A 187 12.50 -14.92 46.77
C ASN A 187 13.74 -14.22 47.36
N SER A 188 13.50 -13.33 48.33
CA SER A 188 14.51 -12.81 49.23
C SER A 188 14.63 -13.76 50.42
N GLU A 189 15.66 -14.59 50.46
CA GLU A 189 16.11 -15.21 51.71
C GLU A 189 17.62 -15.01 51.89
N ASN A 190 17.92 -14.37 53.02
CA ASN A 190 19.22 -14.15 53.59
C ASN A 190 19.97 -15.48 53.79
N ASN A 191 21.28 -15.46 53.56
CA ASN A 191 22.20 -16.34 54.29
C ASN A 191 23.46 -15.54 54.64
N ASP A 192 23.69 -15.47 55.95
CA ASP A 192 24.85 -15.07 56.73
C ASP A 192 26.19 -14.83 56.01
N LYS A 193 26.73 -13.61 56.15
CA LYS A 193 28.01 -13.29 56.79
C LYS A 193 28.26 -11.79 56.90
#